data_AF-A0A354R825-F1
#
_entry.id   AF-A0A354R825-F1
#
_cell.length_a   1.000
_cell.length_b   1.000
_cell.length_c   1.000
_cell.angle_alpha   90.00
_cell.angle_beta   90.00
_cell.angle_gamma   90.00
#
_symmetry.space_group_name_H-M   'P 1'
#
loop_
_entity.id
_entity.type
_entity.pdbx_description
1 polymer ?
#
loop_
_entity_poly.entity_id
_entity_poly.type
_entity_poly.pdbx_seq_one_letter_code
_entity_poly.pdbx_strand_id
1 'polypeptide(L)'
;MLILLASGLLAASTFTRTLERVNSMDPADAQAVYDSKAVQLVYETPLNIDYAARPYRLAPGLCELPQVSSNGLVYTFALVKKAPVTSADIKRQLDRVRDPANASPGGWSLKQVEKVEAPDPEHLVVTLKTRQFVFPWMMALSTSAVPDSRGKGTGPYQLASWWKNHEMVFTRNYAWRGWRTLPMPPGYAPFDTIRFLVVDDASTQWLMFLKGELDFLGEISRDNWDVVVDANGQIDPRLKAQGVTLHCMDALDIRYIGFNMRDPIVGKNKKLRQALTCAFDSSKWCAFFNNRALPANGPVPPGVEGRLEDPNPYAFNLEKARRLMAEAGYANGIDPATGRRLVLSLAVGRPTQDSREAGELIANFFEKIGVNLELRFFTWEAFLRAVNEGRTQMCMMGWNGDYPDAENFLQ
;
A
#
# COMPACT_ATOMS: atom_id res chain seq x y z
N MET A 1 6.65 8.12 -0.71
CA MET A 1 7.58 7.15 -0.08
C MET A 1 9.00 7.55 -0.49
N LEU A 2 9.93 7.74 0.47
CA LEU A 2 11.32 8.16 0.20
C LEU A 2 12.30 7.04 0.56
N ILE A 3 13.21 6.70 -0.33
CA ILE A 3 14.08 5.52 -0.28
C ILE A 3 15.54 5.93 -0.55
N LEU A 4 16.51 5.32 0.15
CA LEU A 4 17.95 5.51 -0.12
C LEU A 4 18.58 4.27 -0.78
N LEU A 5 19.55 4.45 -1.69
CA LEU A 5 20.41 3.39 -2.26
C LEU A 5 21.88 3.83 -2.20
N ALA A 6 22.79 2.91 -1.87
CA ALA A 6 24.24 3.11 -1.99
C ALA A 6 24.77 2.43 -3.27
N SER A 7 25.74 3.05 -3.96
CA SER A 7 26.33 2.49 -5.19
C SER A 7 27.85 2.32 -5.07
N GLY A 8 28.30 1.06 -5.18
CA GLY A 8 29.70 0.69 -5.38
C GLY A 8 29.79 -0.37 -6.49
N LEU A 9 30.69 -0.16 -7.45
CA LEU A 9 30.86 -1.00 -8.64
C LEU A 9 31.77 -2.22 -8.38
N LEU A 10 31.38 -3.32 -9.04
CA LEU A 10 32.09 -4.57 -9.39
C LEU A 10 31.99 -5.81 -8.45
N ALA A 11 31.57 -6.91 -9.09
CA ALA A 11 31.42 -8.31 -8.66
C ALA A 11 30.25 -8.59 -7.70
N ALA A 12 29.22 -9.21 -8.28
CA ALA A 12 27.93 -9.59 -7.70
C ALA A 12 27.88 -9.65 -6.16
N SER A 13 27.31 -8.58 -5.64
CA SER A 13 27.27 -8.18 -4.24
C SER A 13 25.97 -8.61 -3.57
N THR A 14 25.98 -8.68 -2.26
CA THR A 14 24.78 -8.88 -1.44
C THR A 14 24.03 -7.56 -1.32
N PHE A 15 22.71 -7.59 -1.48
CA PHE A 15 21.84 -6.47 -1.13
C PHE A 15 21.15 -6.75 0.21
N THR A 16 21.32 -5.85 1.17
CA THR A 16 20.79 -5.97 2.53
C THR A 16 19.84 -4.83 2.82
N ARG A 17 18.64 -5.16 3.27
CA ARG A 17 17.64 -4.17 3.70
C ARG A 17 16.85 -4.67 4.91
N THR A 18 16.13 -3.76 5.54
CA THR A 18 15.15 -4.12 6.56
C THR A 18 13.80 -4.47 5.93
N LEU A 19 13.08 -5.38 6.59
CA LEU A 19 11.70 -5.74 6.29
C LEU A 19 10.96 -6.08 7.59
N GLU A 20 9.68 -5.73 7.67
CA GLU A 20 8.81 -6.22 8.75
C GLU A 20 8.68 -7.75 8.72
N ARG A 21 8.12 -8.32 9.80
CA ARG A 21 8.02 -9.77 10.01
C ARG A 21 7.13 -10.43 8.96
N VAL A 22 7.74 -11.21 8.07
CA VAL A 22 7.03 -12.10 7.14
C VAL A 22 6.33 -13.21 7.92
N ASN A 23 5.04 -13.42 7.65
CA ASN A 23 4.22 -14.44 8.26
C ASN A 23 4.20 -15.71 7.41
N SER A 24 4.02 -15.56 6.10
CA SER A 24 3.92 -16.67 5.14
C SER A 24 4.77 -16.45 3.89
N MET A 25 5.24 -17.57 3.31
CA MET A 25 5.83 -17.63 1.98
C MET A 25 4.94 -18.37 0.98
N ASP A 26 3.76 -18.85 1.40
CA ASP A 26 2.75 -19.35 0.48
C ASP A 26 2.05 -18.16 -0.19
N PRO A 27 2.10 -18.03 -1.53
CA PRO A 27 1.38 -16.98 -2.23
C PRO A 27 -0.09 -16.88 -1.82
N ALA A 28 -0.78 -18.01 -1.62
CA ALA A 28 -2.20 -18.01 -1.27
C ALA A 28 -2.48 -17.34 0.09
N ASP A 29 -1.50 -17.27 0.99
CA ASP A 29 -1.63 -16.73 2.34
C ASP A 29 -0.90 -15.38 2.52
N ALA A 30 -0.31 -14.84 1.44
CA ALA A 30 0.46 -13.60 1.49
C ALA A 30 -0.45 -12.37 1.63
N GLN A 31 -0.84 -12.05 2.87
CA GLN A 31 -1.78 -10.97 3.18
C GLN A 31 -1.10 -9.60 3.26
N ALA A 32 0.08 -9.53 3.89
CA ALA A 32 0.70 -8.27 4.20
C ALA A 32 1.69 -7.82 3.13
N VAL A 33 1.99 -6.52 3.11
CA VAL A 33 2.96 -5.91 2.18
C VAL A 33 4.33 -6.58 2.28
N TYR A 34 4.75 -6.97 3.49
CA TYR A 34 6.03 -7.65 3.70
C TYR A 34 6.02 -9.10 3.21
N ASP A 35 4.91 -9.84 3.37
CA ASP A 35 4.73 -11.17 2.77
C ASP A 35 4.85 -11.06 1.24
N SER A 36 4.14 -10.10 0.65
CA SER A 36 4.18 -9.81 -0.78
C SER A 36 5.60 -9.53 -1.30
N LYS A 37 6.39 -8.70 -0.58
CA LYS A 37 7.77 -8.40 -0.97
C LYS A 37 8.67 -9.64 -1.00
N ALA A 38 8.51 -10.56 -0.05
CA ALA A 38 9.28 -11.79 -0.01
C ALA A 38 8.80 -12.80 -1.06
N VAL A 39 7.48 -12.95 -1.22
CA VAL A 39 6.86 -13.84 -2.21
C VAL A 39 7.23 -13.43 -3.64
N GLN A 40 7.22 -12.13 -3.97
CA GLN A 40 7.55 -11.64 -5.31
C GLN A 40 9.01 -11.87 -5.73
N LEU A 41 9.93 -12.12 -4.79
CA LEU A 41 11.28 -12.55 -5.13
C LEU A 41 11.32 -13.99 -5.63
N VAL A 42 10.41 -14.83 -5.14
CA VAL A 42 10.44 -16.29 -5.32
C VAL A 42 9.44 -16.77 -6.36
N TYR A 43 8.26 -16.16 -6.41
CA TYR A 43 7.15 -16.57 -7.27
C TYR A 43 6.82 -15.46 -8.27
N GLU A 44 6.30 -15.87 -9.42
CA GLU A 44 5.87 -14.96 -10.48
C GLU A 44 4.36 -14.97 -10.60
N THR A 45 3.80 -13.82 -10.95
CA THR A 45 2.37 -13.63 -11.20
C THR A 45 2.04 -13.80 -12.69
N PRO A 46 0.79 -14.15 -13.04
CA PRO A 46 0.35 -14.21 -14.43
C PRO A 46 0.59 -12.91 -15.20
N LEU A 47 0.24 -11.77 -14.61
CA LEU A 47 0.57 -10.44 -15.12
C LEU A 47 1.47 -9.69 -14.14
N ASN A 48 2.08 -8.60 -14.58
CA ASN A 48 2.91 -7.73 -13.76
C ASN A 48 2.43 -6.27 -13.90
N ILE A 49 2.95 -5.39 -13.04
CA ILE A 49 2.70 -3.95 -13.09
C ILE A 49 3.98 -3.26 -13.58
N ASP A 50 3.86 -2.46 -14.63
CA ASP A 50 4.90 -1.51 -15.01
C ASP A 50 4.87 -0.33 -14.02
N TYR A 51 5.68 -0.44 -12.98
CA TYR A 51 5.84 0.59 -11.95
C TYR A 51 6.59 1.84 -12.42
N ALA A 52 7.16 1.85 -13.63
CA ALA A 52 7.79 3.02 -14.22
C ALA A 52 6.81 3.86 -15.08
N ALA A 53 5.77 3.24 -15.63
CA ALA A 53 4.74 3.94 -16.38
C ALA A 53 3.92 4.90 -15.49
N ARG A 54 3.57 6.07 -16.04
CA ARG A 54 2.63 7.04 -15.42
C ARG A 54 1.61 7.48 -16.48
N PRO A 55 0.30 7.14 -16.36
CA PRO A 55 -0.26 6.26 -15.33
C PRO A 55 0.33 4.85 -15.40
N TYR A 56 0.26 4.11 -14.29
CA TYR A 56 0.71 2.73 -14.23
C TYR A 56 0.02 1.85 -15.27
N ARG A 57 0.70 0.80 -15.74
CA ARG A 57 0.19 -0.11 -16.78
C ARG A 57 0.41 -1.57 -16.41
N LEU A 58 -0.43 -2.45 -16.95
CA LEU A 58 -0.17 -3.88 -16.92
C LEU A 58 0.96 -4.23 -17.89
N ALA A 59 1.78 -5.18 -17.47
CA ALA A 59 2.84 -5.78 -18.27
C ALA A 59 2.71 -7.31 -18.26
N PRO A 60 3.23 -8.01 -19.28
CA PRO A 60 3.30 -9.46 -19.26
C PRO A 60 4.08 -10.00 -18.04
N GLY A 61 3.61 -11.13 -17.51
CA GLY A 61 4.24 -11.88 -16.40
C GLY A 61 4.58 -13.31 -16.83
N LEU A 62 3.89 -14.29 -16.24
CA LEU A 62 3.84 -15.66 -16.77
C LEU A 62 2.93 -15.78 -18.01
N CYS A 63 2.04 -14.81 -18.20
CA CYS A 63 1.15 -14.70 -19.33
C CYS A 63 1.36 -13.38 -20.09
N GLU A 64 1.00 -13.40 -21.37
CA GLU A 64 0.72 -12.20 -22.15
C GLU A 64 -0.55 -11.50 -21.64
N LEU A 65 -0.76 -10.24 -22.04
CA LEU A 65 -2.01 -9.54 -21.75
C LEU A 65 -3.21 -10.30 -22.35
N PRO A 66 -4.34 -10.41 -21.64
CA PRO A 66 -5.44 -11.27 -22.06
C PRO A 66 -6.17 -10.73 -23.29
N GLN A 67 -6.66 -11.65 -24.11
CA GLN A 67 -7.75 -11.35 -25.03
C GLN A 67 -9.07 -11.40 -24.26
N VAL A 68 -9.89 -10.36 -24.42
CA VAL A 68 -11.17 -10.24 -23.72
C VAL A 68 -12.31 -10.41 -24.73
N SER A 69 -13.27 -11.27 -24.41
CA SER A 69 -14.46 -11.45 -25.24
C SER A 69 -15.26 -10.15 -25.37
N SER A 70 -16.02 -10.01 -26.45
CA SER A 70 -16.83 -8.80 -26.72
C SER A 70 -17.86 -8.48 -25.63
N ASN A 71 -18.31 -9.49 -24.88
CA ASN A 71 -19.21 -9.31 -23.74
C ASN A 71 -18.49 -8.96 -22.43
N GLY A 72 -17.15 -8.93 -22.40
CA GLY A 72 -16.34 -8.56 -21.23
C GLY A 72 -16.32 -9.59 -20.10
N LEU A 73 -16.75 -10.84 -20.36
CA LEU A 73 -16.89 -11.88 -19.34
C LEU A 73 -15.83 -12.97 -19.43
N VAL A 74 -15.21 -13.18 -20.59
CA VAL A 74 -14.23 -14.24 -20.80
C VAL A 74 -12.87 -13.62 -21.11
N TYR A 75 -11.87 -13.99 -20.31
CA TYR A 75 -10.49 -13.56 -20.42
C TYR A 75 -9.62 -14.77 -20.77
N THR A 76 -8.97 -14.72 -21.93
CA THR A 76 -8.03 -15.75 -22.38
C THR A 76 -6.62 -15.24 -22.25
N PHE A 77 -5.84 -15.87 -21.36
CA PHE A 77 -4.43 -15.58 -21.13
C PHE A 77 -3.59 -16.65 -21.82
N ALA A 78 -2.82 -16.24 -22.83
CA ALA A 78 -1.75 -17.08 -23.37
C ALA A 78 -0.53 -16.98 -22.45
N LEU A 79 0.08 -18.12 -22.13
CA LEU A 79 1.34 -18.15 -21.40
C LEU A 79 2.46 -17.62 -22.29
N VAL A 80 3.45 -16.95 -21.68
CA VAL A 80 4.61 -16.47 -22.43
C VAL A 80 5.41 -17.64 -22.99
N LYS A 81 6.13 -17.41 -24.10
CA LYS A 81 6.93 -18.47 -24.74
C LYS A 81 7.94 -19.08 -23.76
N LYS A 82 7.93 -20.41 -23.64
CA LYS A 82 8.74 -21.18 -22.67
C LYS A 82 8.49 -20.75 -21.21
N ALA A 83 7.23 -20.46 -20.86
CA ALA A 83 6.85 -20.27 -19.47
C ALA A 83 7.33 -21.45 -18.60
N PRO A 84 7.81 -21.18 -17.37
CA PRO A 84 8.32 -22.21 -16.47
C PRO A 84 7.19 -23.02 -15.78
N VAL A 85 5.93 -22.68 -16.07
CA VAL A 85 4.72 -23.32 -15.56
C VAL A 85 3.74 -23.55 -16.71
N THR A 86 2.69 -24.30 -16.45
CA THR A 86 1.56 -24.50 -17.38
C THR A 86 0.31 -23.76 -16.89
N SER A 87 -0.68 -23.58 -17.77
CA SER A 87 -2.00 -23.05 -17.41
C SER A 87 -2.67 -23.83 -16.27
N ALA A 88 -2.41 -25.13 -16.16
CA ALA A 88 -2.92 -25.98 -15.08
C ALA A 88 -2.34 -25.59 -13.71
N ASP A 89 -1.09 -25.11 -13.66
CA ASP A 89 -0.47 -24.60 -12.43
C ASP A 89 -1.13 -23.28 -11.99
N ILE A 90 -1.39 -22.38 -12.95
CA ILE A 90 -2.09 -21.12 -12.68
C ILE A 90 -3.51 -21.42 -12.20
N LYS A 91 -4.25 -22.30 -12.89
CA LYS A 91 -5.59 -22.73 -12.49
C LYS A 91 -5.60 -23.26 -11.06
N ARG A 92 -4.67 -24.17 -10.72
CA ARG A 92 -4.55 -24.72 -9.37
C ARG A 92 -4.38 -23.63 -8.33
N GLN A 93 -3.52 -22.64 -8.58
CA GLN A 93 -3.33 -21.52 -7.65
C GLN A 93 -4.59 -20.65 -7.50
N LEU A 94 -5.25 -20.29 -8.61
CA LEU A 94 -6.49 -19.50 -8.55
C LEU A 94 -7.61 -20.26 -7.83
N ASP A 95 -7.71 -21.58 -8.03
CA ASP A 95 -8.67 -22.41 -7.32
C ASP A 95 -8.36 -22.48 -5.82
N ARG A 96 -7.08 -22.59 -5.43
CA ARG A 96 -6.66 -22.53 -4.02
C ARG A 96 -7.07 -21.21 -3.36
N VAL A 97 -6.86 -20.08 -4.03
CA VAL A 97 -7.24 -18.75 -3.51
C VAL A 97 -8.76 -18.59 -3.41
N ARG A 98 -9.52 -19.20 -4.33
CA ARG A 98 -10.99 -19.11 -4.38
C ARG A 98 -11.69 -20.06 -3.42
N ASP A 99 -11.07 -21.17 -3.04
CA ASP A 99 -11.65 -22.17 -2.17
C ASP A 99 -11.90 -21.58 -0.76
N PRO A 100 -13.17 -21.46 -0.32
CA PRO A 100 -13.50 -20.95 1.00
C PRO A 100 -12.85 -21.74 2.15
N ALA A 101 -12.53 -23.03 1.94
CA ALA A 101 -11.88 -23.87 2.94
C ALA A 101 -10.46 -23.40 3.26
N ASN A 102 -9.79 -22.73 2.32
CA ASN A 102 -8.43 -22.20 2.51
C ASN A 102 -8.43 -20.84 3.21
N ALA A 103 -9.58 -20.15 3.29
CA ALA A 103 -9.72 -18.83 3.89
C ALA A 103 -8.66 -17.81 3.41
N SER A 104 -8.26 -17.91 2.13
CA SER A 104 -7.18 -17.08 1.58
C SER A 104 -7.53 -15.58 1.70
N PRO A 105 -6.58 -14.74 2.17
CA PRO A 105 -6.74 -13.29 2.16
C PRO A 105 -6.96 -12.72 0.76
N GLY A 106 -6.57 -13.43 -0.31
CA GLY A 106 -6.81 -13.05 -1.70
C GLY A 106 -8.17 -13.45 -2.24
N GLY A 107 -8.97 -14.23 -1.51
CA GLY A 107 -10.24 -14.78 -2.01
C GLY A 107 -11.24 -13.70 -2.44
N TRP A 108 -11.15 -12.49 -1.90
CA TRP A 108 -11.99 -11.36 -2.31
C TRP A 108 -11.75 -10.93 -3.76
N SER A 109 -10.50 -10.98 -4.25
CA SER A 109 -10.17 -10.53 -5.60
C SER A 109 -10.80 -11.44 -6.65
N LEU A 110 -10.91 -12.74 -6.34
CA LEU A 110 -11.44 -13.73 -7.28
C LEU A 110 -12.94 -14.03 -7.09
N LYS A 111 -13.68 -13.23 -6.30
CA LYS A 111 -15.13 -13.42 -6.04
C LYS A 111 -16.00 -13.45 -7.31
N GLN A 112 -15.63 -12.63 -8.30
CA GLN A 112 -16.36 -12.52 -9.56
C GLN A 112 -15.99 -13.63 -10.55
N VAL A 113 -14.98 -14.44 -10.28
CA VAL A 113 -14.62 -15.57 -11.13
C VAL A 113 -15.68 -16.67 -10.97
N GLU A 114 -16.36 -16.96 -12.07
CA GLU A 114 -17.28 -18.10 -12.18
C GLU A 114 -16.48 -19.39 -12.41
N LYS A 115 -15.60 -19.38 -13.41
CA LYS A 115 -14.90 -20.57 -13.87
C LYS A 115 -13.46 -20.24 -14.28
N VAL A 116 -12.55 -21.17 -13.99
CA VAL A 116 -11.16 -21.14 -14.48
C VAL A 116 -10.92 -22.44 -15.21
N GLU A 117 -10.38 -22.36 -16.43
CA GLU A 117 -10.12 -23.50 -17.30
C GLU A 117 -8.69 -23.45 -17.83
N ALA A 118 -8.11 -24.62 -18.05
CA ALA A 118 -6.80 -24.83 -18.63
C ALA A 118 -6.97 -25.81 -19.80
N PRO A 119 -7.56 -25.37 -20.93
CA PRO A 119 -7.88 -26.24 -22.07
C PRO A 119 -6.66 -26.96 -22.67
N ASP A 120 -5.50 -26.32 -22.58
CA ASP A 120 -4.20 -26.86 -22.98
C ASP A 120 -3.11 -26.23 -22.11
N PRO A 121 -1.85 -26.72 -22.14
CA PRO A 121 -0.78 -26.23 -21.26
C PRO A 121 -0.42 -24.73 -21.40
N GLU A 122 -0.78 -24.09 -22.51
CA GLU A 122 -0.36 -22.73 -22.85
C GLU A 122 -1.48 -21.69 -22.75
N HIS A 123 -2.73 -22.10 -22.56
CA HIS A 123 -3.87 -21.18 -22.46
C HIS A 123 -4.63 -21.37 -21.15
N LEU A 124 -4.84 -20.27 -20.44
CA LEU A 124 -5.74 -20.17 -19.29
C LEU A 124 -6.97 -19.36 -19.73
N VAL A 125 -8.17 -19.87 -19.44
CA VAL A 125 -9.43 -19.17 -19.71
C VAL A 125 -10.14 -18.91 -18.39
N VAL A 126 -10.48 -17.64 -18.14
CA VAL A 126 -11.23 -17.23 -16.95
C VAL A 126 -12.56 -16.62 -17.36
N THR A 127 -13.65 -17.15 -16.82
CA THR A 127 -15.01 -16.63 -17.02
C THR A 127 -15.48 -15.94 -15.74
N LEU A 128 -15.96 -14.71 -15.88
CA LEU A 128 -16.51 -13.90 -14.80
C LEU A 128 -18.03 -13.94 -14.77
N LYS A 129 -18.61 -13.88 -13.56
CA LYS A 129 -20.05 -13.75 -13.33
C LYS A 129 -20.60 -12.40 -13.79
N THR A 130 -19.79 -11.36 -13.67
CA THR A 130 -20.12 -9.98 -14.04
C THR A 130 -18.92 -9.32 -14.70
N ARG A 131 -19.17 -8.26 -15.48
CA ARG A 131 -18.09 -7.50 -16.12
C ARG A 131 -17.25 -6.83 -15.04
N GLN A 132 -15.95 -7.07 -15.07
CA GLN A 132 -14.99 -6.44 -14.18
C GLN A 132 -13.72 -6.10 -14.96
N PHE A 133 -13.63 -4.86 -15.46
CA PHE A 133 -12.51 -4.40 -16.28
C PHE A 133 -11.18 -4.40 -15.53
N VAL A 134 -11.22 -4.30 -14.20
CA VAL A 134 -10.03 -4.35 -13.33
C VAL A 134 -9.51 -5.78 -13.09
N PHE A 135 -10.21 -6.82 -13.58
CA PHE A 135 -9.82 -8.21 -13.34
C PHE A 135 -8.36 -8.54 -13.74
N PRO A 136 -7.82 -8.03 -14.87
CA PRO A 136 -6.41 -8.23 -15.19
C PRO A 136 -5.43 -7.72 -14.10
N TRP A 137 -5.77 -6.68 -13.34
CA TRP A 137 -4.93 -6.25 -12.20
C TRP A 137 -4.86 -7.29 -11.08
N MET A 138 -5.94 -8.05 -10.87
CA MET A 138 -5.99 -9.14 -9.88
C MET A 138 -5.01 -10.27 -10.22
N MET A 139 -4.71 -10.42 -11.52
CA MET A 139 -3.72 -11.36 -12.03
C MET A 139 -2.27 -10.90 -11.82
N ALA A 140 -2.05 -9.69 -11.29
CA ALA A 140 -0.75 -9.17 -10.88
C ALA A 140 -0.55 -9.14 -9.35
N LEU A 141 -1.56 -9.53 -8.57
CA LEU A 141 -1.46 -9.56 -7.10
C LEU A 141 -0.61 -10.75 -6.64
N SER A 142 0.09 -10.58 -5.51
CA SER A 142 0.95 -11.62 -4.91
C SER A 142 0.20 -12.93 -4.63
N THR A 143 -1.10 -12.87 -4.30
CA THR A 143 -1.93 -14.06 -4.08
C THR A 143 -2.15 -14.88 -5.34
N SER A 144 -2.02 -14.25 -6.51
CA SER A 144 -2.07 -14.90 -7.82
C SER A 144 -0.71 -15.45 -8.25
N ALA A 145 0.37 -15.26 -7.47
CA ALA A 145 1.69 -15.78 -7.81
C ALA A 145 1.72 -17.31 -7.78
N VAL A 146 2.39 -17.91 -8.76
CA VAL A 146 2.17 -19.30 -9.15
C VAL A 146 3.37 -20.16 -8.76
N PRO A 147 3.20 -21.13 -7.84
CA PRO A 147 4.14 -22.22 -7.68
C PRO A 147 4.07 -23.19 -8.88
N ASP A 148 5.21 -23.75 -9.28
CA ASP A 148 5.26 -24.83 -10.26
C ASP A 148 4.53 -26.10 -9.76
N SER A 149 4.45 -27.12 -10.61
CA SER A 149 3.80 -28.40 -10.29
C SER A 149 4.37 -29.12 -9.04
N ARG A 150 5.56 -28.74 -8.57
CA ARG A 150 6.23 -29.28 -7.37
C ARG A 150 6.17 -28.31 -6.18
N GLY A 151 5.44 -27.20 -6.31
CA GLY A 151 5.31 -26.17 -5.29
C GLY A 151 6.49 -25.20 -5.21
N LYS A 152 7.43 -25.23 -6.17
CA LYS A 152 8.60 -24.33 -6.18
C LYS A 152 8.28 -23.03 -6.91
N GLY A 153 8.92 -21.95 -6.46
CA GLY A 153 8.85 -20.66 -7.15
C GLY A 153 9.72 -20.62 -8.40
N THR A 154 9.26 -19.86 -9.40
CA THR A 154 9.94 -19.69 -10.69
C THR A 154 10.58 -18.31 -10.86
N GLY A 155 10.57 -17.49 -9.81
CA GLY A 155 10.99 -16.09 -9.81
C GLY A 155 12.51 -15.85 -9.88
N PRO A 156 12.92 -14.57 -9.80
CA PRO A 156 14.31 -14.13 -9.94
C PRO A 156 15.23 -14.63 -8.82
N TYR A 157 14.71 -14.96 -7.65
CA TYR A 157 15.49 -15.46 -6.51
C TYR A 157 14.83 -16.71 -5.90
N GLN A 158 15.56 -17.38 -5.03
CA GLN A 158 15.11 -18.55 -4.28
C GLN A 158 15.38 -18.32 -2.80
N LEU A 159 14.44 -18.72 -1.93
CA LEU A 159 14.65 -18.67 -0.48
C LEU A 159 15.72 -19.67 -0.08
N ALA A 160 16.83 -19.18 0.46
CA ALA A 160 17.95 -20.00 0.92
C ALA A 160 17.84 -20.31 2.42
N SER A 161 17.45 -19.32 3.24
CA SER A 161 17.20 -19.51 4.68
C SER A 161 16.16 -18.53 5.22
N TRP A 162 15.46 -18.95 6.27
CA TRP A 162 14.52 -18.11 7.00
C TRP A 162 14.63 -18.35 8.50
N TRP A 163 15.21 -17.38 9.21
CA TRP A 163 15.26 -17.33 10.66
C TRP A 163 14.17 -16.37 11.14
N LYS A 164 13.07 -16.94 11.63
CA LYS A 164 11.89 -16.19 12.06
C LYS A 164 12.28 -15.06 13.04
N ASN A 165 11.73 -13.87 12.80
CA ASN A 165 12.00 -12.64 13.56
C ASN A 165 13.46 -12.15 13.56
N HIS A 166 14.30 -12.64 12.63
CA HIS A 166 15.68 -12.22 12.50
C HIS A 166 16.04 -11.91 11.05
N GLU A 167 16.04 -12.91 10.18
CA GLU A 167 16.60 -12.77 8.83
C GLU A 167 15.94 -13.71 7.81
N MET A 168 15.84 -13.24 6.57
CA MET A 168 15.63 -14.06 5.38
C MET A 168 16.77 -13.84 4.39
N VAL A 169 17.31 -14.93 3.84
CA VAL A 169 18.34 -14.90 2.81
C VAL A 169 17.80 -15.53 1.54
N PHE A 170 17.96 -14.83 0.42
CA PHE A 170 17.57 -15.28 -0.91
C PHE A 170 18.78 -15.32 -1.83
N THR A 171 18.90 -16.37 -2.63
CA THR A 171 19.97 -16.52 -3.64
C THR A 171 19.41 -16.37 -5.04
N ARG A 172 20.18 -15.74 -5.93
CA ARG A 172 19.77 -15.47 -7.30
C ARG A 172 19.47 -16.77 -8.07
N ASN A 173 18.34 -16.79 -8.76
CA ASN A 173 18.02 -17.80 -9.76
C ASN A 173 18.59 -17.36 -11.12
N TYR A 174 19.82 -17.77 -11.45
CA TYR A 174 20.46 -17.40 -12.73
C TYR A 174 19.70 -17.87 -13.97
N ALA A 175 18.86 -18.92 -13.84
CA ALA A 175 18.07 -19.46 -14.94
C ALA A 175 16.77 -18.67 -15.20
N TRP A 176 16.44 -17.69 -14.36
CA TRP A 176 15.21 -16.91 -14.54
C TRP A 176 15.20 -16.17 -15.88
N ARG A 177 14.14 -16.38 -16.67
CA ARG A 177 14.03 -15.84 -18.04
C ARG A 177 14.07 -14.31 -18.07
N GLY A 178 13.54 -13.66 -17.03
CA GLY A 178 13.42 -12.21 -16.96
C GLY A 178 14.75 -11.48 -16.97
N TRP A 179 15.88 -12.12 -16.62
CA TRP A 179 17.20 -11.48 -16.70
C TRP A 179 17.59 -11.01 -18.10
N ARG A 180 16.98 -11.58 -19.15
CA ARG A 180 17.27 -11.21 -20.54
C ARG A 180 16.46 -10.01 -21.03
N THR A 181 15.35 -9.72 -20.36
CA THR A 181 14.37 -8.70 -20.78
C THR A 181 14.19 -7.61 -19.74
N LEU A 182 14.76 -7.77 -18.54
CA LEU A 182 14.71 -6.79 -17.48
C LEU A 182 15.47 -5.53 -17.94
N PRO A 183 14.82 -4.36 -18.01
CA PRO A 183 15.51 -3.11 -18.33
C PRO A 183 16.43 -2.76 -17.17
N MET A 184 17.73 -3.02 -17.34
CA MET A 184 18.76 -2.64 -16.39
C MET A 184 19.48 -1.38 -16.90
N PRO A 185 19.66 -0.35 -16.05
CA PRO A 185 20.51 0.77 -16.43
C PRO A 185 21.92 0.28 -16.78
N PRO A 186 22.60 0.92 -17.76
CA PRO A 186 23.96 0.54 -18.13
C PRO A 186 24.90 0.48 -16.91
N GLY A 187 25.65 -0.62 -16.80
CA GLY A 187 26.60 -0.85 -15.70
C GLY A 187 26.01 -1.48 -14.43
N TYR A 188 24.71 -1.76 -14.38
CA TYR A 188 24.08 -2.44 -13.25
C TYR A 188 23.88 -3.93 -13.53
N ALA A 189 24.12 -4.76 -12.51
CA ALA A 189 23.85 -6.19 -12.52
C ALA A 189 22.93 -6.55 -11.35
N PRO A 190 22.04 -7.55 -11.50
CA PRO A 190 21.28 -8.06 -10.35
C PRO A 190 22.21 -8.66 -9.29
N PHE A 191 21.82 -8.51 -8.02
CA PHE A 191 22.55 -9.04 -6.87
C PHE A 191 22.53 -10.57 -6.82
N ASP A 192 23.57 -11.17 -6.24
CA ASP A 192 23.62 -12.62 -6.06
C ASP A 192 22.87 -13.08 -4.81
N THR A 193 22.87 -12.25 -3.78
CA THR A 193 22.19 -12.50 -2.51
C THR A 193 21.33 -11.31 -2.13
N ILE A 194 20.11 -11.56 -1.68
CA ILE A 194 19.27 -10.58 -1.01
C ILE A 194 19.10 -11.01 0.44
N ARG A 195 19.31 -10.07 1.37
CA ARG A 195 19.10 -10.25 2.81
C ARG A 195 18.04 -9.29 3.30
N PHE A 196 17.00 -9.84 3.93
CA PHE A 196 15.98 -9.08 4.64
C PHE A 196 16.16 -9.27 6.14
N LEU A 197 16.48 -8.19 6.85
CA LEU A 197 16.67 -8.16 8.30
C LEU A 197 15.42 -7.63 9.01
N VAL A 198 15.08 -8.22 10.15
CA VAL A 198 14.02 -7.73 11.04
C VAL A 198 14.66 -6.86 12.12
N VAL A 199 14.49 -5.55 12.00
CA VAL A 199 15.00 -4.55 12.96
C VAL A 199 13.88 -3.56 13.26
N ASP A 200 13.32 -3.61 14.48
CA ASP A 200 12.12 -2.82 14.80
C ASP A 200 12.41 -1.33 15.02
N ASP A 201 13.56 -1.00 15.62
CA ASP A 201 13.91 0.37 16.00
C ASP A 201 14.51 1.17 14.83
N ALA A 202 13.83 2.25 14.43
CA ALA A 202 14.24 3.09 13.30
C ALA A 202 15.62 3.75 13.49
N SER A 203 16.00 4.09 14.73
CA SER A 203 17.31 4.67 15.03
C SER A 203 18.42 3.65 14.81
N THR A 204 18.19 2.40 15.18
CA THR A 204 19.10 1.27 14.93
C THR A 204 19.23 1.03 13.43
N GLN A 205 18.13 1.01 12.67
CA GLN A 205 18.18 0.89 11.21
C GLN A 205 19.02 2.01 10.58
N TRP A 206 18.84 3.25 11.05
CA TRP A 206 19.63 4.40 10.58
C TRP A 206 21.13 4.23 10.85
N LEU A 207 21.50 3.80 12.07
CA LEU A 207 22.91 3.55 12.42
C LEU A 207 23.52 2.40 11.61
N MET A 208 22.76 1.32 11.37
CA MET A 208 23.21 0.21 10.52
C MET A 208 23.44 0.68 9.08
N PHE A 209 22.55 1.51 8.55
CA PHE A 209 22.71 2.12 7.22
C PHE A 209 23.99 2.97 7.13
N LEU A 210 24.24 3.85 8.12
CA LEU A 210 25.46 4.66 8.16
C LEU A 210 26.75 3.85 8.26
N LYS A 211 26.69 2.64 8.86
CA LYS A 211 27.83 1.72 8.95
C LYS A 211 28.02 0.87 7.69
N GLY A 212 27.13 0.97 6.70
CA GLY A 212 27.14 0.12 5.50
C GLY A 212 26.64 -1.31 5.75
N GLU A 213 25.93 -1.55 6.85
CA GLU A 213 25.31 -2.86 7.13
C GLU A 213 23.96 -3.02 6.41
N LEU A 214 23.35 -1.91 5.97
CA LEU A 214 22.16 -1.87 5.12
C LEU A 214 22.47 -1.07 3.85
N ASP A 215 22.06 -1.60 2.70
CA ASP A 215 22.17 -0.95 1.38
C ASP A 215 20.96 -0.06 1.08
N PHE A 216 19.86 -0.29 1.80
CA PHE A 216 18.58 0.38 1.60
C PHE A 216 17.89 0.64 2.93
N LEU A 217 17.44 1.88 3.09
CA LEU A 217 16.56 2.29 4.18
C LEU A 217 15.23 2.76 3.59
N GLY A 218 14.14 2.12 4.03
CA GLY A 218 12.82 2.27 3.41
C GLY A 218 12.05 3.52 3.83
N GLU A 219 12.09 3.88 5.10
CA GLU A 219 11.46 5.11 5.59
C GLU A 219 12.44 5.89 6.46
N ILE A 220 12.60 7.17 6.13
CA ILE A 220 13.28 8.13 6.99
C ILE A 220 12.28 8.52 8.09
N SER A 221 12.63 8.26 9.35
CA SER A 221 11.83 8.69 10.50
C SER A 221 11.73 10.22 10.54
N ARG A 222 10.65 10.74 11.11
CA ARG A 222 10.47 12.19 11.26
C ARG A 222 11.65 12.83 12.02
N ASP A 223 12.12 12.16 13.06
CA ASP A 223 13.19 12.66 13.94
C ASP A 223 14.57 12.71 13.27
N ASN A 224 14.80 11.88 12.25
CA ASN A 224 16.04 11.89 11.48
C ASN A 224 15.95 12.76 10.22
N TRP A 225 14.79 13.38 9.94
CA TRP A 225 14.55 14.07 8.67
C TRP A 225 15.61 15.13 8.36
N ASP A 226 15.88 16.03 9.30
CA ASP A 226 16.83 17.15 9.11
C ASP A 226 18.30 16.69 9.03
N VAL A 227 18.59 15.43 9.38
CA VAL A 227 19.92 14.81 9.23
C VAL A 227 20.08 14.21 7.83
N VAL A 228 18.97 13.81 7.19
CA VAL A 228 18.97 13.15 5.88
C VAL A 228 18.66 14.13 4.74
N VAL A 229 17.79 15.08 5.01
CA VAL A 229 17.21 16.00 4.02
C VAL A 229 17.48 17.44 4.45
N ASP A 230 18.04 18.23 3.55
CA ASP A 230 18.32 19.64 3.78
C ASP A 230 17.05 20.51 3.68
N ALA A 231 17.21 21.81 3.98
CA ALA A 231 16.11 22.77 3.94
C ALA A 231 15.46 22.93 2.54
N ASN A 232 16.12 22.47 1.47
CA ASN A 232 15.61 22.51 0.09
C ASN A 232 14.94 21.19 -0.32
N GLY A 233 14.80 20.23 0.60
CA GLY A 233 14.26 18.91 0.30
C GLY A 233 15.23 17.99 -0.46
N GLN A 234 16.52 18.32 -0.50
CA GLN A 234 17.57 17.52 -1.13
C GLN A 234 18.30 16.68 -0.09
N ILE A 235 19.01 15.64 -0.52
CA ILE A 235 19.85 14.86 0.41
C ILE A 235 20.94 15.74 1.04
N ASP A 236 21.20 15.55 2.34
CA ASP A 236 22.29 16.22 3.06
C ASP A 236 23.63 16.02 2.32
N PRO A 237 24.42 17.08 2.08
CA PRO A 237 25.67 17.00 1.34
C PRO A 237 26.68 16.00 1.92
N ARG A 238 26.69 15.77 3.24
CA ARG A 238 27.58 14.81 3.91
C ARG A 238 27.24 13.38 3.51
N LEU A 239 25.95 13.04 3.45
CA LEU A 239 25.49 11.73 3.00
C LEU A 239 25.72 11.55 1.50
N LYS A 240 25.47 12.60 0.70
CA LYS A 240 25.76 12.59 -0.73
C LYS A 240 27.25 12.33 -1.00
N ALA A 241 28.14 12.93 -0.22
CA ALA A 241 29.59 12.70 -0.32
C ALA A 241 30.00 11.26 0.03
N GLN A 242 29.17 10.54 0.81
CA GLN A 242 29.34 9.12 1.12
C GLN A 242 28.72 8.19 0.05
N GLY A 243 28.21 8.75 -1.06
CA GLY A 243 27.61 7.97 -2.14
C GLY A 243 26.17 7.52 -1.88
N VAL A 244 25.52 8.07 -0.86
CA VAL A 244 24.09 7.85 -0.60
C VAL A 244 23.26 8.64 -1.60
N THR A 245 22.23 8.01 -2.17
CA THR A 245 21.23 8.68 -3.01
C THR A 245 19.88 8.74 -2.31
N LEU A 246 19.12 9.81 -2.56
CA LEU A 246 17.73 9.96 -2.09
C LEU A 246 16.77 9.86 -3.27
N HIS A 247 15.83 8.93 -3.17
CA HIS A 247 14.76 8.72 -4.13
C HIS A 247 13.43 9.11 -3.49
N CYS A 248 12.67 9.96 -4.18
CA CYS A 248 11.32 10.33 -3.77
C CYS A 248 10.33 9.92 -4.86
N MET A 249 9.21 9.31 -4.46
CA MET A 249 8.11 9.00 -5.37
C MET A 249 6.77 9.17 -4.66
N ASP A 250 5.77 9.57 -5.44
CA ASP A 250 4.37 9.50 -5.04
C ASP A 250 4.01 8.04 -4.76
N ALA A 251 3.42 7.80 -3.60
CA ALA A 251 2.94 6.49 -3.21
C ALA A 251 1.49 6.31 -3.64
N LEU A 252 1.13 5.08 -3.98
CA LEU A 252 -0.25 4.64 -4.20
C LEU A 252 -0.96 4.52 -2.84
N ASP A 253 -1.09 5.64 -2.12
CA ASP A 253 -1.50 5.70 -0.71
C ASP A 253 -2.42 6.89 -0.49
N ILE A 254 -3.48 6.69 0.28
CA ILE A 254 -4.28 7.76 0.87
C ILE A 254 -4.46 7.58 2.37
N ARG A 255 -4.41 8.68 3.12
CA ARG A 255 -4.78 8.76 4.54
C ARG A 255 -6.05 9.60 4.69
N TYR A 256 -6.99 9.14 5.51
CA TYR A 256 -8.29 9.80 5.69
C TYR A 256 -8.87 9.58 7.08
N ILE A 257 -9.85 10.42 7.44
CA ILE A 257 -10.73 10.20 8.59
C ILE A 257 -12.03 9.60 8.06
N GLY A 258 -12.31 8.36 8.43
CA GLY A 258 -13.57 7.69 8.12
C GLY A 258 -14.68 8.16 9.06
N PHE A 259 -15.86 8.43 8.52
CA PHE A 259 -17.06 8.72 9.31
C PHE A 259 -17.95 7.49 9.34
N ASN A 260 -18.37 7.06 10.54
CA ASN A 260 -19.33 5.98 10.64
C ASN A 260 -20.72 6.47 10.22
N MET A 261 -21.18 6.02 9.06
CA MET A 261 -22.48 6.40 8.51
C MET A 261 -23.68 5.88 9.33
N ARG A 262 -23.46 4.93 10.25
CA ARG A 262 -24.45 4.43 11.21
C ARG A 262 -24.50 5.25 12.51
N ASP A 263 -23.50 6.10 12.77
CA ASP A 263 -23.47 6.94 13.96
C ASP A 263 -24.58 8.01 13.91
N PRO A 264 -25.34 8.21 15.02
CA PRO A 264 -26.47 9.13 15.03
C PRO A 264 -26.08 10.60 14.85
N ILE A 265 -24.85 10.99 15.21
CA ILE A 265 -24.36 12.37 15.14
C ILE A 265 -23.69 12.60 13.79
N VAL A 266 -22.59 11.91 13.50
CA VAL A 266 -21.78 12.20 12.30
C VAL A 266 -22.33 11.55 11.03
N GLY A 267 -23.01 10.41 11.14
CA GLY A 267 -23.49 9.64 9.98
C GLY A 267 -24.66 10.32 9.26
N LYS A 268 -25.62 10.87 10.01
CA LYS A 268 -26.79 11.55 9.45
C LYS A 268 -26.55 13.03 9.12
N ASN A 269 -25.52 13.65 9.70
CA ASN A 269 -25.28 15.08 9.56
C ASN A 269 -24.19 15.39 8.51
N LYS A 270 -24.62 15.54 7.25
CA LYS A 270 -23.71 15.89 6.13
C LYS A 270 -22.99 17.23 6.38
N LYS A 271 -23.67 18.22 6.96
CA LYS A 271 -23.10 19.55 7.22
C LYS A 271 -21.99 19.49 8.27
N LEU A 272 -22.17 18.68 9.32
CA LEU A 272 -21.13 18.42 10.31
C LEU A 272 -19.88 17.80 9.66
N ARG A 273 -20.03 16.76 8.84
CA ARG A 273 -18.89 16.15 8.14
C ARG A 273 -18.15 17.16 7.27
N GLN A 274 -18.88 17.98 6.52
CA GLN A 274 -18.31 19.05 5.69
C GLN A 274 -17.59 20.11 6.53
N ALA A 275 -18.14 20.47 7.69
CA ALA A 275 -17.49 21.40 8.62
C ALA A 275 -16.16 20.87 9.13
N LEU A 276 -16.12 19.58 9.54
CA LEU A 276 -14.91 18.91 10.00
C LEU A 276 -13.86 18.82 8.87
N THR A 277 -14.27 18.52 7.64
CA THR A 277 -13.36 18.56 6.47
C THR A 277 -12.78 19.96 6.24
N CYS A 278 -13.61 21.02 6.28
CA CYS A 278 -13.14 22.40 6.15
C CYS A 278 -12.25 22.86 7.32
N ALA A 279 -12.40 22.29 8.51
CA ALA A 279 -11.58 22.63 9.67
C ALA A 279 -10.19 21.99 9.63
N PHE A 280 -10.02 20.90 8.87
CA PHE A 280 -8.76 20.19 8.74
C PHE A 280 -7.74 21.03 7.95
N ASP A 281 -6.67 21.47 8.62
CA ASP A 281 -5.62 22.30 8.04
C ASP A 281 -4.59 21.42 7.33
N SER A 282 -4.86 21.13 6.04
CA SER A 282 -4.03 20.23 5.24
C SER A 282 -2.59 20.73 5.09
N SER A 283 -2.36 22.04 5.05
CA SER A 283 -1.01 22.62 5.00
C SER A 283 -0.22 22.33 6.28
N LYS A 284 -0.82 22.52 7.46
CA LYS A 284 -0.16 22.16 8.73
C LYS A 284 0.03 20.66 8.88
N TRP A 285 -0.93 19.86 8.40
CA TRP A 285 -0.78 18.40 8.35
C TRP A 285 0.41 17.98 7.47
N CYS A 286 0.55 18.56 6.28
CA CYS A 286 1.68 18.28 5.40
C CYS A 286 3.01 18.70 6.06
N ALA A 287 3.06 19.88 6.68
CA ALA A 287 4.25 20.35 7.39
C ALA A 287 4.65 19.44 8.57
N PHE A 288 3.68 18.89 9.32
CA PHE A 288 3.93 17.92 10.38
C PHE A 288 4.62 16.64 9.86
N PHE A 289 4.34 16.25 8.61
CA PHE A 289 5.01 15.15 7.91
C PHE A 289 6.16 15.64 7.01
N ASN A 290 6.81 16.75 7.36
CA ASN A 290 7.94 17.32 6.62
C ASN A 290 7.66 17.54 5.12
N ASN A 291 6.42 17.90 4.79
CA ASN A 291 5.91 18.09 3.42
C ASN A 291 6.02 16.86 2.50
N ARG A 292 6.07 15.66 3.09
CA ARG A 292 6.05 14.39 2.35
C ARG A 292 4.65 13.91 1.98
N ALA A 293 3.63 14.55 2.54
CA ALA A 293 2.23 14.30 2.21
C ALA A 293 1.74 15.39 1.25
N LEU A 294 0.83 15.01 0.36
CA LEU A 294 0.12 15.93 -0.52
C LEU A 294 -1.31 16.11 -0.01
N PRO A 295 -1.90 17.32 -0.10
CA PRO A 295 -3.33 17.50 0.13
C PRO A 295 -4.15 16.58 -0.79
N ALA A 296 -5.12 15.88 -0.20
CA ALA A 296 -6.01 15.01 -0.96
C ALA A 296 -7.15 15.82 -1.60
N ASN A 297 -7.25 15.75 -2.93
CA ASN A 297 -8.38 16.33 -3.69
C ASN A 297 -9.59 15.39 -3.74
N GLY A 298 -9.37 14.10 -3.45
CA GLY A 298 -10.38 13.05 -3.47
C GLY A 298 -9.78 11.73 -2.97
N PRO A 299 -10.51 10.61 -3.10
CA PRO A 299 -10.06 9.30 -2.62
C PRO A 299 -8.95 8.67 -3.47
N VAL A 300 -8.78 9.11 -4.72
CA VAL A 300 -7.82 8.55 -5.67
C VAL A 300 -6.50 9.34 -5.62
N PRO A 301 -5.34 8.70 -5.35
CA PRO A 301 -4.05 9.36 -5.19
C PRO A 301 -3.36 9.71 -6.53
N PRO A 302 -2.25 10.49 -6.49
CA PRO A 302 -1.39 10.73 -7.65
C PRO A 302 -0.97 9.47 -8.41
N GLY A 303 -0.88 9.55 -9.74
CA GLY A 303 -0.40 8.47 -10.61
C GLY A 303 -1.45 7.43 -10.99
N VAL A 304 -2.70 7.59 -10.53
CA VAL A 304 -3.85 6.73 -10.85
C VAL A 304 -4.83 7.47 -11.74
N GLU A 305 -5.31 6.81 -12.79
CA GLU A 305 -6.34 7.36 -13.66
C GLU A 305 -7.65 7.57 -12.88
N GLY A 306 -8.37 8.68 -13.14
CA GLY A 306 -9.57 9.05 -12.39
C GLY A 306 -9.32 9.91 -11.15
N ARG A 307 -8.06 10.31 -10.88
CA ARG A 307 -7.74 11.33 -9.88
C ARG A 307 -8.43 12.67 -10.20
N LEU A 308 -8.93 13.33 -9.15
CA LEU A 308 -9.41 14.70 -9.24
C LEU A 308 -8.24 15.71 -9.14
N GLU A 309 -8.12 16.57 -10.14
CA GLU A 309 -7.10 17.62 -10.18
C GLU A 309 -7.54 18.90 -9.45
N ASP A 310 -8.85 19.20 -9.47
CA ASP A 310 -9.40 20.35 -8.77
C ASP A 310 -9.33 20.17 -7.25
N PRO A 311 -9.05 21.24 -6.48
CA PRO A 311 -9.09 21.19 -5.03
C PRO A 311 -10.44 20.70 -4.51
N ASN A 312 -10.41 19.94 -3.42
CA ASN A 312 -11.62 19.51 -2.73
C ASN A 312 -12.51 20.75 -2.42
N PRO A 313 -13.82 20.75 -2.77
CA PRO A 313 -14.72 21.88 -2.47
C PRO A 313 -14.82 22.23 -0.98
N TYR A 314 -14.39 21.32 -0.10
CA TYR A 314 -14.33 21.47 1.35
C TYR A 314 -12.89 21.53 1.87
N ALA A 315 -11.92 21.93 1.05
CA ALA A 315 -10.56 22.26 1.49
C ALA A 315 -10.56 23.27 2.65
N PHE A 316 -9.41 23.35 3.34
CA PHE A 316 -9.26 24.12 4.57
C PHE A 316 -9.82 25.55 4.45
N ASN A 317 -10.85 25.85 5.24
CA ASN A 317 -11.48 27.15 5.31
C ASN A 317 -12.27 27.26 6.62
N LEU A 318 -11.68 27.92 7.63
CA LEU A 318 -12.30 28.04 8.96
C LEU A 318 -13.61 28.83 8.98
N GLU A 319 -13.76 29.85 8.12
CA GLU A 319 -15.02 30.61 8.07
C GLU A 319 -16.16 29.74 7.53
N LYS A 320 -15.90 29.01 6.45
CA LYS A 320 -16.82 28.03 5.89
C LYS A 320 -17.14 26.92 6.88
N ALA A 321 -16.13 26.42 7.62
CA ALA A 321 -16.32 25.43 8.66
C ALA A 321 -17.28 25.93 9.76
N ARG A 322 -17.11 27.16 10.26
CA ARG A 322 -18.00 27.74 11.28
C ARG A 322 -19.44 27.93 10.78
N ARG A 323 -19.62 28.36 9.54
CA ARG A 323 -20.96 28.45 8.91
C ARG A 323 -21.62 27.07 8.82
N LEU A 324 -20.87 26.07 8.36
CA LEU A 324 -21.35 24.69 8.26
C LEU A 324 -21.64 24.07 9.64
N MET A 325 -20.91 24.43 10.69
CA MET A 325 -21.22 24.03 12.08
C MET A 325 -22.57 24.58 12.53
N ALA A 326 -22.86 25.86 12.26
CA ALA A 326 -24.16 26.44 12.57
C ALA A 326 -25.29 25.78 11.78
N GLU A 327 -25.10 25.55 10.46
CA GLU A 327 -26.05 24.81 9.61
C GLU A 327 -26.23 23.35 10.07
N ALA A 328 -25.21 22.76 10.69
CA ALA A 328 -25.26 21.42 11.26
C ALA A 328 -26.00 21.35 12.61
N GLY A 329 -26.43 22.50 13.17
CA GLY A 329 -27.09 22.58 14.48
C GLY A 329 -26.14 22.76 15.67
N TYR A 330 -24.85 23.01 15.42
CA TYR A 330 -23.80 23.11 16.43
C TYR A 330 -23.10 24.47 16.38
N ALA A 331 -23.89 25.56 16.41
CA ALA A 331 -23.35 26.91 16.40
C ALA A 331 -22.32 27.09 17.53
N ASN A 332 -21.16 27.68 17.21
CA ASN A 332 -20.02 27.82 18.13
C ASN A 332 -19.51 26.49 18.74
N GLY A 333 -19.79 25.35 18.08
CA GLY A 333 -19.43 24.03 18.57
C GLY A 333 -20.22 23.59 19.80
N ILE A 334 -21.35 24.21 20.10
CA ILE A 334 -22.21 23.83 21.25
C ILE A 334 -23.28 22.86 20.79
N ASP A 335 -23.43 21.75 21.51
CA ASP A 335 -24.54 20.82 21.36
C ASP A 335 -25.79 21.38 22.04
N PRO A 336 -26.85 21.72 21.29
CA PRO A 336 -28.07 22.28 21.85
C PRO A 336 -28.78 21.33 22.82
N ALA A 337 -28.55 20.02 22.72
CA ALA A 337 -29.15 19.05 23.63
C ALA A 337 -28.51 19.08 25.03
N THR A 338 -27.24 19.47 25.13
CA THR A 338 -26.49 19.44 26.40
C THR A 338 -26.09 20.83 26.90
N GLY A 339 -26.14 21.85 26.04
CA GLY A 339 -25.62 23.20 26.32
C GLY A 339 -24.09 23.24 26.48
N ARG A 340 -23.38 22.15 26.15
CA ARG A 340 -21.93 22.00 26.29
C ARG A 340 -21.29 21.87 24.91
N ARG A 341 -19.96 21.90 24.87
CA ARG A 341 -19.21 21.64 23.64
C ARG A 341 -19.58 20.28 23.05
N LEU A 342 -19.71 20.22 21.73
CA LEU A 342 -19.86 19.00 20.97
C LEU A 342 -18.60 18.15 21.19
N VAL A 343 -18.79 16.96 21.75
CA VAL A 343 -17.74 15.97 21.94
C VAL A 343 -17.86 14.93 20.84
N LEU A 344 -16.80 14.72 20.08
CA LEU A 344 -16.69 13.64 19.10
C LEU A 344 -15.52 12.73 19.47
N SER A 345 -15.54 11.48 19.02
CA SER A 345 -14.44 10.53 19.23
C SER A 345 -13.77 10.10 17.92
N LEU A 346 -12.44 10.00 17.95
CA LEU A 346 -11.61 9.49 16.86
C LEU A 346 -10.87 8.23 17.31
N ALA A 347 -11.19 7.11 16.68
CA ALA A 347 -10.48 5.86 16.87
C ALA A 347 -9.13 5.87 16.12
N VAL A 348 -8.08 5.43 16.80
CA VAL A 348 -6.70 5.36 16.29
C VAL A 348 -6.17 3.94 16.48
N GLY A 349 -5.80 3.28 15.37
CA GLY A 349 -5.51 1.83 15.35
C GLY A 349 -4.12 1.39 15.82
N ARG A 350 -3.26 2.33 16.21
CA ARG A 350 -1.93 2.07 16.76
C ARG A 350 -1.65 3.09 17.86
N PRO A 351 -1.13 2.72 19.05
CA PRO A 351 -0.87 3.65 20.14
C PRO A 351 0.59 4.16 20.17
N THR A 352 1.17 4.51 19.02
CA THR A 352 2.54 5.03 18.92
C THR A 352 2.61 6.52 19.27
N GLN A 353 3.80 7.03 19.57
CA GLN A 353 3.99 8.47 19.80
C GLN A 353 3.53 9.30 18.59
N ASP A 354 3.96 8.93 17.37
CA ASP A 354 3.51 9.58 16.13
C ASP A 354 1.99 9.63 15.99
N SER A 355 1.30 8.54 16.33
CA SER A 355 -0.16 8.49 16.23
C SER A 355 -0.87 9.38 17.25
N ARG A 356 -0.26 9.59 18.43
CA ARG A 356 -0.79 10.49 19.46
C ARG A 356 -0.64 11.92 19.03
N GLU A 357 0.57 12.30 18.60
CA GLU A 357 0.87 13.65 18.12
C GLU A 357 0.02 14.01 16.88
N ALA A 358 -0.15 13.07 15.95
CA ALA A 358 -1.04 13.24 14.80
C ALA A 358 -2.51 13.42 15.23
N GLY A 359 -2.99 12.63 16.18
CA GLY A 359 -4.35 12.77 16.72
C GLY A 359 -4.56 14.10 17.45
N GLU A 360 -3.59 14.57 18.23
CA GLU A 360 -3.62 15.86 18.92
C GLU A 360 -3.61 17.03 17.93
N LEU A 361 -2.89 16.90 16.81
CA LEU A 361 -2.93 17.89 15.73
C LEU A 361 -4.34 17.99 15.12
N ILE A 362 -5.01 16.86 14.89
CA ILE A 362 -6.40 16.84 14.42
C ILE A 362 -7.34 17.46 15.46
N ALA A 363 -7.17 17.13 16.75
CA ALA A 363 -7.95 17.72 17.83
C ALA A 363 -7.79 19.25 17.86
N ASN A 364 -6.55 19.75 17.71
CA ASN A 364 -6.26 21.18 17.60
C ASN A 364 -6.91 21.85 16.39
N PHE A 365 -7.11 21.14 15.28
CA PHE A 365 -7.85 21.66 14.13
C PHE A 365 -9.34 21.80 14.43
N PHE A 366 -9.95 20.79 15.05
CA PHE A 366 -11.38 20.77 15.36
C PHE A 366 -11.75 21.69 16.54
N GLU A 367 -10.84 21.92 17.48
CA GLU A 367 -11.01 22.90 18.56
C GLU A 367 -11.25 24.33 18.02
N LYS A 368 -10.67 24.69 16.86
CA LYS A 368 -10.88 26.01 16.22
C LYS A 368 -12.33 26.29 15.80
N ILE A 369 -13.16 25.25 15.74
CA ILE A 369 -14.60 25.32 15.48
C ILE A 369 -15.44 24.88 16.70
N GLY A 370 -14.81 24.76 17.88
CA GLY A 370 -15.46 24.48 19.16
C GLY A 370 -15.74 23.00 19.43
N VAL A 371 -15.23 22.08 18.61
CA VAL A 371 -15.41 20.64 18.77
C VAL A 371 -14.31 20.09 19.69
N ASN A 372 -14.72 19.40 20.76
CA ASN A 372 -13.80 18.63 21.60
C ASN A 372 -13.64 17.21 21.00
N LEU A 373 -12.41 16.83 20.65
CA LEU A 373 -12.11 15.54 20.04
C LEU A 373 -11.43 14.58 21.03
N GLU A 374 -12.11 13.50 21.40
CA GLU A 374 -11.57 12.42 22.23
C GLU A 374 -10.85 11.37 21.37
N LEU A 375 -9.54 11.21 21.59
CA LEU A 375 -8.76 10.16 20.94
C LEU A 375 -8.94 8.83 21.66
N ARG A 376 -9.26 7.77 20.91
CA ARG A 376 -9.42 6.40 21.43
C ARG A 376 -8.43 5.48 20.75
N PHE A 377 -7.45 5.00 21.51
CA PHE A 377 -6.38 4.15 20.97
C PHE A 377 -6.71 2.67 21.11
N PHE A 378 -6.37 1.90 20.08
CA PHE A 378 -6.62 0.46 19.98
C PHE A 378 -5.34 -0.26 19.54
N THR A 379 -5.29 -1.58 19.76
CA THR A 379 -4.46 -2.45 18.93
C THR A 379 -5.08 -2.56 17.52
N TRP A 380 -4.28 -2.91 16.51
CA TRP A 380 -4.78 -2.95 15.12
C TRP A 380 -5.95 -3.93 14.93
N GLU A 381 -5.86 -5.13 15.51
CA GLU A 381 -6.93 -6.13 15.43
C GLU A 381 -8.22 -5.65 16.12
N ALA A 382 -8.10 -5.04 17.30
CA ALA A 382 -9.25 -4.49 18.02
C ALA A 382 -9.87 -3.29 17.27
N PHE A 383 -9.03 -2.47 16.64
CA PHE A 383 -9.44 -1.35 15.80
C PHE A 383 -10.27 -1.83 14.61
N LEU A 384 -9.76 -2.77 13.81
CA LEU A 384 -10.48 -3.32 12.65
C LEU A 384 -11.83 -3.93 13.06
N ARG A 385 -11.85 -4.67 14.16
CA ARG A 385 -13.10 -5.23 14.71
C ARG A 385 -14.08 -4.12 15.09
N ALA A 386 -13.63 -3.09 15.81
CA ALA A 386 -14.49 -1.99 16.23
C ALA A 386 -15.04 -1.19 15.03
N VAL A 387 -14.21 -0.95 14.00
CA VAL A 387 -14.64 -0.29 12.75
C VAL A 387 -15.67 -1.13 12.00
N ASN A 388 -15.40 -2.42 11.78
CA ASN A 388 -16.29 -3.32 11.04
C ASN A 388 -17.65 -3.52 11.73
N GLU A 389 -17.66 -3.57 13.06
CA GLU A 389 -18.89 -3.67 13.84
C GLU A 389 -19.60 -2.31 14.01
N GLY A 390 -19.03 -1.21 13.50
CA GLY A 390 -19.63 0.13 13.59
C GLY A 390 -19.62 0.71 15.01
N ARG A 391 -18.67 0.30 15.85
CA ARG A 391 -18.51 0.75 17.24
C ARG A 391 -17.66 2.03 17.40
N THR A 392 -17.16 2.59 16.32
CA THR A 392 -16.39 3.86 16.31
C THR A 392 -17.21 4.99 15.71
N GLN A 393 -17.09 6.22 16.20
CA GLN A 393 -17.76 7.38 15.60
C GLN A 393 -17.02 7.90 14.37
N MET A 394 -15.71 8.15 14.52
CA MET A 394 -14.77 8.41 13.43
C MET A 394 -13.54 7.51 13.61
N CYS A 395 -12.82 7.25 12.52
CA CYS A 395 -11.59 6.46 12.56
C CYS A 395 -10.49 7.09 11.70
N MET A 396 -9.25 7.10 12.20
CA MET A 396 -8.09 7.45 11.40
C MET A 396 -7.63 6.21 10.65
N MET A 397 -7.64 6.26 9.31
CA MET A 397 -7.34 5.11 8.46
C MET A 397 -6.49 5.51 7.26
N GLY A 398 -5.88 4.51 6.63
CA GLY A 398 -5.16 4.65 5.38
C GLY A 398 -5.45 3.47 4.48
N TRP A 399 -5.31 3.70 3.18
CA TRP A 399 -5.35 2.65 2.19
C TRP A 399 -4.11 2.74 1.32
N ASN A 400 -3.40 1.62 1.20
CA ASN A 400 -2.33 1.45 0.22
C ASN A 400 -2.96 0.66 -0.93
N GLY A 401 -2.97 1.23 -2.13
CA GLY A 401 -3.65 0.60 -3.25
C GLY A 401 -3.01 -0.73 -3.62
N ASP A 402 -3.84 -1.76 -3.80
CA ASP A 402 -3.41 -3.09 -4.23
C ASP A 402 -3.05 -3.09 -5.72
N TYR A 403 -3.78 -2.28 -6.49
CA TYR A 403 -3.54 -2.04 -7.91
C TYR A 403 -3.87 -0.58 -8.28
N PRO A 404 -3.23 -0.04 -9.31
CA PRO A 404 -3.29 1.38 -9.65
C PRO A 404 -4.52 1.73 -10.51
N ASP A 405 -5.71 1.45 -9.99
CA ASP A 405 -6.99 1.82 -10.58
C ASP A 405 -7.85 2.56 -9.55
N ALA A 406 -8.62 3.56 -9.98
CA ALA A 406 -9.48 4.33 -9.10
C ALA A 406 -10.50 3.44 -8.35
N GLU A 407 -10.95 2.35 -8.95
CA GLU A 407 -11.91 1.44 -8.33
C GLU A 407 -11.39 0.85 -7.00
N ASN A 408 -10.08 0.56 -6.88
CA ASN A 408 -9.49 0.04 -5.65
C ASN A 408 -9.61 1.01 -4.46
N PHE A 409 -9.72 2.31 -4.75
CA PHE A 409 -9.87 3.38 -3.75
C PHE A 409 -11.33 3.77 -3.50
N LEU A 410 -12.25 3.40 -4.40
CA LEU A 410 -13.66 3.80 -4.37
C LEU A 410 -14.61 2.74 -3.82
N GLN A 411 -14.10 1.55 -3.50
CA GLN A 411 -14.85 0.37 -3.05
C GLN A 411 -15.54 0.48 -1.68
#